data_AF-A0A653T1U2-F1
#
_entry.id   AF-A0A653T1U2-F1
#
_cell.length_a   1.000
_cell.length_b   1.000
_cell.length_c   1.000
_cell.angle_alpha   90.00
_cell.angle_beta   90.00
_cell.angle_gamma   90.00
#
_symmetry.space_group_name_H-M   'P 1'
#
loop_
_entity.id
_entity.type
_entity.pdbx_description
1 polymer ?
#
loop_
_entity_poly.entity_id
_entity_poly.type
_entity_poly.pdbx_seq_one_letter_code
_entity_poly.pdbx_strand_id
1 'polypeptide(L)'
;MFSLFHKKSREFSKTESHIFGIISELLKRNSTDIHCDELGRKYYLSNEDHHIRVTIFSNDYVIRITNTHDSIAEKYDDFLINKLVLAIKEEKQKRMDLICGSISDSIENMAERLHKTLTESVEKDSAIIKMLKTN
;
A
#
# COMPACT_ATOMS: atom_id res chain seq x y z
N MET A 1 -37.16 27.74 10.37
CA MET A 1 -35.88 27.70 11.12
C MET A 1 -35.44 26.25 11.16
N PHE A 2 -34.54 25.84 10.24
CA PHE A 2 -34.12 24.44 10.13
C PHE A 2 -32.95 24.22 11.10
N SER A 3 -33.20 23.48 12.18
CA SER A 3 -32.14 23.07 13.10
C SER A 3 -31.21 22.09 12.38
N LEU A 4 -30.02 22.58 12.04
CA LEU A 4 -28.87 21.76 11.67
C LEU A 4 -28.58 20.81 12.84
N PHE A 5 -29.08 19.57 12.74
CA PHE A 5 -28.68 18.48 13.62
C PHE A 5 -27.16 18.31 13.47
N HIS A 6 -26.40 18.92 14.38
CA HIS A 6 -24.98 18.62 14.54
C HIS A 6 -24.91 17.16 14.99
N LYS A 7 -24.69 16.26 14.02
CA LYS A 7 -24.45 14.84 14.28
C LYS A 7 -23.22 14.78 15.17
N LYS A 8 -23.43 14.49 16.46
CA LYS A 8 -22.36 14.29 17.44
C LYS A 8 -21.31 13.39 16.78
N SER A 9 -20.05 13.82 16.75
CA SER A 9 -18.96 13.00 16.25
C SER A 9 -18.97 11.70 17.03
N ARG A 10 -19.14 10.57 16.34
CA ARG A 10 -19.14 9.28 16.98
C ARG A 10 -17.76 9.02 17.56
N GLU A 11 -17.70 8.82 18.86
CA GLU A 11 -16.50 8.38 19.57
C GLU A 11 -16.45 6.86 19.55
N PHE A 12 -15.23 6.32 19.42
CA PHE A 12 -15.01 4.88 19.51
C PHE A 12 -15.14 4.43 20.96
N SER A 13 -15.72 3.25 21.15
CA SER A 13 -15.61 2.53 22.42
C SER A 13 -14.14 2.20 22.71
N LYS A 14 -13.85 1.77 23.94
CA LYS A 14 -12.50 1.34 24.33
C LYS A 14 -11.99 0.18 23.46
N THR A 15 -12.86 -0.79 23.16
CA THR A 15 -12.53 -1.95 22.32
C THR A 15 -12.30 -1.54 20.86
N GLU A 16 -13.21 -0.73 20.29
CA GLU A 16 -13.06 -0.19 18.94
C GLU A 16 -11.75 0.62 18.80
N SER A 17 -11.42 1.44 19.81
CA SER A 17 -10.17 2.21 19.85
C SER A 17 -8.93 1.31 19.90
N HIS A 18 -8.94 0.23 20.68
CA HIS A 18 -7.84 -0.72 20.74
C HIS A 18 -7.64 -1.44 19.40
N ILE A 19 -8.71 -1.91 18.77
CA ILE A 19 -8.65 -2.59 17.47
C ILE A 19 -8.12 -1.65 16.40
N PHE A 20 -8.64 -0.41 16.39
CA PHE A 20 -8.14 0.63 15.51
C PHE A 20 -6.65 0.88 15.73
N GLY A 21 -6.19 0.93 16.99
CA GLY A 21 -4.78 1.05 17.35
C GLY A 21 -3.92 -0.10 16.81
N ILE A 22 -4.33 -1.35 17.05
CA ILE A 22 -3.62 -2.54 16.56
C ILE A 22 -3.46 -2.49 15.04
N ILE A 23 -4.57 -2.26 14.33
CA ILE A 23 -4.55 -2.21 12.86
C ILE A 23 -3.70 -1.04 12.36
N SER A 24 -3.80 0.12 12.98
CA SER A 24 -2.97 1.29 12.63
C SER A 24 -1.48 1.01 12.80
N GLU A 25 -1.08 0.33 13.88
CA GLU A 25 0.32 -0.07 14.08
C GLU A 25 0.80 -1.10 13.07
N LEU A 26 -0.06 -2.04 12.67
CA LEU A 26 0.25 -2.98 11.59
C LEU A 26 0.46 -2.27 10.26
N LEU A 27 -0.39 -1.29 9.93
CA LEU A 27 -0.29 -0.51 8.69
C LEU A 27 0.98 0.35 8.62
N LYS A 28 1.52 0.80 9.74
CA LYS A 28 2.80 1.54 9.78
C LYS A 28 4.02 0.66 9.54
N ARG A 29 3.91 -0.65 9.72
CA ARG A 29 5.04 -1.58 9.59
C ARG A 29 5.18 -2.06 8.15
N ASN A 30 6.34 -1.82 7.57
CA ASN A 30 6.66 -2.29 6.22
C ASN A 30 6.68 -3.83 6.12
N SER A 31 6.99 -4.54 7.21
CA SER A 31 6.95 -6.02 7.26
C SER A 31 5.53 -6.60 7.38
N THR A 32 4.50 -5.77 7.47
CA THR A 32 3.11 -6.24 7.40
C THR A 32 2.69 -6.39 5.95
N ASP A 33 2.33 -7.61 5.56
CA ASP A 33 1.70 -7.90 4.28
C ASP A 33 0.24 -7.44 4.28
N ILE A 34 -0.15 -6.76 3.20
CA ILE A 34 -1.51 -6.24 3.00
C ILE A 34 -2.11 -6.86 1.76
N HIS A 35 -3.23 -7.57 1.92
CA HIS A 35 -3.99 -8.13 0.82
C HIS A 35 -5.45 -7.64 0.86
N CYS A 36 -6.00 -7.31 -0.31
CA CYS A 36 -7.38 -6.83 -0.44
C CYS A 36 -8.06 -7.62 -1.56
N ASP A 37 -9.15 -8.31 -1.20
CA ASP A 37 -10.10 -8.92 -2.12
C ASP A 37 -11.33 -8.00 -2.18
N GLU A 38 -11.37 -7.13 -3.18
CA GLU A 38 -12.43 -6.13 -3.37
C GLU A 38 -13.78 -6.77 -3.71
N LEU A 39 -13.78 -7.87 -4.47
CA LEU A 39 -14.99 -8.58 -4.87
C LEU A 39 -15.63 -9.29 -3.66
N GLY A 40 -14.80 -9.97 -2.87
CA GLY A 40 -15.23 -10.59 -1.62
C GLY A 40 -15.40 -9.62 -0.46
N ARG A 41 -14.95 -8.36 -0.61
CA ARG A 41 -14.87 -7.33 0.44
C ARG A 41 -14.15 -7.84 1.70
N LYS A 42 -13.03 -8.52 1.48
CA LYS A 42 -12.17 -9.08 2.53
C LYS A 42 -10.81 -8.42 2.50
N TYR A 43 -10.33 -8.03 3.68
CA TYR A 43 -9.07 -7.31 3.83
C TYR A 43 -8.21 -8.02 4.86
N TYR A 44 -6.95 -8.28 4.51
CA TYR A 44 -6.04 -9.10 5.29
C TYR A 44 -4.79 -8.29 5.61
N LEU A 45 -4.39 -8.32 6.87
CA LEU A 45 -3.12 -7.83 7.37
C LEU A 45 -2.40 -9.00 8.03
N SER A 46 -1.20 -9.32 7.59
CA SER A 46 -0.40 -10.39 8.17
C SER A 46 0.95 -9.83 8.54
N ASN A 47 1.37 -10.01 9.78
CA ASN A 47 2.72 -9.68 10.20
C ASN A 47 3.32 -10.91 10.88
N GLU A 48 4.28 -11.53 10.20
CA GLU A 48 4.92 -12.76 10.67
C GLU A 48 5.79 -12.52 11.91
N ASP A 49 6.50 -11.38 11.96
CA ASP A 49 7.39 -11.01 13.07
C ASP A 49 6.65 -10.94 14.42
N HIS A 50 5.41 -10.45 14.39
CA HIS A 50 4.55 -10.30 15.57
C HIS A 50 3.53 -11.43 15.73
N HIS A 51 3.60 -12.45 14.86
CA HIS A 51 2.68 -13.57 14.81
C HIS A 51 1.21 -13.16 14.87
N ILE A 52 0.84 -12.10 14.16
CA ILE A 52 -0.52 -11.54 14.19
C ILE A 52 -1.10 -11.44 12.79
N ARG A 53 -2.36 -11.86 12.67
CA ARG A 53 -3.14 -11.76 11.44
C ARG A 53 -4.48 -11.12 11.74
N VAL A 54 -4.85 -10.13 10.94
CA VAL A 54 -6.16 -9.48 11.00
C VAL A 54 -6.89 -9.74 9.69
N THR A 55 -8.14 -10.16 9.77
CA THR A 55 -9.04 -10.29 8.63
C THR A 55 -10.31 -9.48 8.86
N ILE A 56 -10.63 -8.59 7.95
CA ILE A 56 -11.86 -7.80 7.99
C ILE A 56 -12.81 -8.32 6.90
N PHE A 57 -13.96 -8.84 7.31
CA PHE A 57 -15.07 -9.22 6.46
C PHE A 57 -16.05 -8.06 6.41
N SER A 58 -15.88 -7.14 5.46
CA SER A 58 -16.62 -5.87 5.46
C SER A 58 -18.12 -6.06 5.20
N ASN A 59 -18.53 -7.12 4.48
CA ASN A 59 -19.95 -7.44 4.27
C ASN A 59 -20.66 -7.89 5.56
N ASP A 60 -19.94 -8.63 6.40
CA ASP A 60 -20.49 -9.20 7.63
C ASP A 60 -20.25 -8.30 8.85
N TYR A 61 -19.53 -7.19 8.64
CA TYR A 61 -19.01 -6.29 9.67
C TYR A 61 -18.19 -7.01 10.74
N VAL A 62 -17.46 -8.06 10.35
CA VAL A 62 -16.66 -8.89 11.27
C VAL A 62 -15.19 -8.52 11.15
N ILE A 63 -14.53 -8.33 12.28
CA ILE A 63 -13.07 -8.30 12.37
C ILE A 63 -12.63 -9.55 13.11
N ARG A 64 -11.73 -10.31 12.49
CA ARG A 64 -11.04 -11.44 13.09
C ARG A 64 -9.60 -11.06 13.36
N ILE A 65 -9.14 -11.28 14.59
CA ILE A 65 -7.74 -11.14 14.98
C ILE A 65 -7.27 -12.52 15.44
N THR A 66 -6.21 -13.00 14.82
CA THR A 66 -5.60 -14.29 15.10
C THR A 66 -4.15 -14.07 15.49
N ASN A 67 -3.71 -14.72 16.57
CA ASN A 67 -2.30 -14.80 16.93
C ASN A 67 -1.83 -16.27 16.93
N THR A 68 -0.67 -16.55 17.52
CA THR A 68 -0.09 -17.91 17.57
C THR A 68 -0.96 -18.93 18.31
N HIS A 69 -1.80 -18.49 19.26
CA HIS A 69 -2.51 -19.37 20.18
C HIS A 69 -4.03 -19.28 20.08
N ASP A 70 -4.55 -18.14 19.62
CA ASP A 70 -5.98 -17.83 19.70
C ASP A 70 -6.45 -17.07 18.45
N SER A 71 -7.76 -17.12 18.23
CA SER A 71 -8.45 -16.39 17.18
C SER A 71 -9.79 -15.89 17.69
N ILE A 72 -9.93 -14.57 17.72
CA ILE A 72 -11.18 -13.90 18.14
C ILE A 72 -11.81 -13.27 16.91
N ALA A 73 -13.13 -13.41 16.78
CA ALA A 73 -13.90 -12.77 15.73
C ALA A 73 -15.13 -12.09 16.34
N GLU A 74 -15.27 -10.79 16.09
CA GLU A 74 -16.36 -9.99 16.64
C GLU A 74 -16.99 -9.13 15.56
N LYS A 75 -18.28 -8.83 15.75
CA LYS A 75 -19.02 -7.90 14.91
C LYS A 75 -18.85 -6.49 15.43
N TYR A 76 -18.60 -5.58 14.49
CA TYR A 76 -18.55 -4.15 14.71
C TYR A 76 -19.60 -3.47 13.86
N ASP A 77 -19.69 -2.17 14.03
CA ASP A 77 -20.54 -1.33 13.22
C ASP A 77 -19.90 -0.99 11.86
N ASP A 78 -20.71 -0.41 10.99
CA ASP A 78 -20.28 0.05 9.68
C ASP A 78 -19.23 1.17 9.73
N PHE A 79 -19.32 2.10 10.69
CA PHE A 79 -18.42 3.23 10.78
C PHE A 79 -16.98 2.82 11.11
N LEU A 80 -16.74 1.92 12.07
CA LEU A 80 -15.40 1.39 12.32
C LEU A 80 -14.88 0.60 11.10
N ILE A 81 -15.70 -0.32 10.57
CA ILE A 81 -15.31 -1.18 9.45
C ILE A 81 -14.92 -0.33 8.24
N ASN A 82 -15.74 0.65 7.87
CA ASN A 82 -15.46 1.53 6.73
C ASN A 82 -14.19 2.35 6.92
N LYS A 83 -13.94 2.86 8.14
CA LYS A 83 -12.69 3.58 8.45
C LYS A 83 -11.47 2.69 8.31
N LEU A 84 -11.52 1.46 8.82
CA LEU A 84 -10.40 0.52 8.72
C LEU A 84 -10.15 0.11 7.28
N VAL A 85 -11.21 -0.21 6.53
CA VAL A 85 -11.12 -0.57 5.11
C VAL A 85 -10.48 0.57 4.30
N LEU A 86 -10.91 1.82 4.54
CA LEU A 86 -10.33 2.98 3.88
C LEU A 86 -8.82 3.09 4.18
N ALA A 87 -8.44 3.04 5.47
CA ALA A 87 -7.04 3.12 5.88
C ALA A 87 -6.18 2.01 5.27
N ILE A 88 -6.70 0.78 5.20
CA ILE A 88 -6.00 -0.36 4.58
C ILE A 88 -5.77 -0.12 3.08
N LYS A 89 -6.79 0.37 2.37
CA LYS A 89 -6.69 0.67 0.93
C LYS A 89 -5.71 1.79 0.66
N GLU A 90 -5.77 2.87 1.42
CA GLU A 90 -4.88 4.01 1.29
C GLU A 90 -3.41 3.61 1.51
N GLU A 91 -3.12 2.84 2.57
CA GLU A 91 -1.75 2.41 2.83
C GLU A 91 -1.27 1.40 1.79
N LYS A 92 -2.12 0.48 1.31
CA LYS A 92 -1.77 -0.43 0.20
C LYS A 92 -1.44 0.35 -1.07
N GLN A 93 -2.26 1.33 -1.43
CA GLN A 93 -2.03 2.16 -2.62
C GLN A 93 -0.73 2.95 -2.48
N LYS A 94 -0.52 3.62 -1.34
CA LYS A 94 0.71 4.37 -1.05
C LYS A 94 1.96 3.52 -1.19
N ARG A 95 1.95 2.27 -0.69
CA ARG A 95 3.09 1.35 -0.84
C ARG A 95 3.31 0.95 -2.30
N MET A 96 2.23 0.72 -3.05
CA MET A 96 2.31 0.45 -4.48
C MET A 96 2.92 1.64 -5.23
N ASP A 97 2.50 2.86 -4.93
CA ASP A 97 2.98 4.08 -5.59
C ASP A 97 4.49 4.27 -5.38
N LEU A 98 5.00 3.98 -4.18
CA LEU A 98 6.44 4.02 -3.89
C LEU A 98 7.23 3.00 -4.73
N ILE A 99 6.70 1.79 -4.88
CA ILE A 99 7.33 0.74 -5.69
C ILE A 99 7.31 1.14 -7.17
N CYS A 100 6.17 1.59 -7.68
CA CYS A 100 6.02 2.04 -9.05
C CYS A 100 6.96 3.20 -9.37
N GLY A 101 7.09 4.18 -8.47
CA GLY A 101 8.04 5.28 -8.61
C GLY A 101 9.48 4.79 -8.72
N SER A 102 9.93 3.92 -7.81
CA SER A 102 11.29 3.36 -7.84
C SER A 102 11.59 2.57 -9.12
N ILE A 103 10.60 1.82 -9.64
CA ILE A 103 10.74 1.11 -10.91
C ILE A 103 10.83 2.10 -12.07
N SER A 104 9.98 3.14 -12.08
CA SER A 104 9.99 4.18 -13.10
C SER A 104 11.35 4.87 -13.18
N ASP A 105 11.89 5.31 -12.05
CA ASP A 105 13.20 5.96 -11.95
C ASP A 105 14.31 5.03 -12.47
N SER A 106 14.22 3.73 -12.15
CA SER A 106 15.21 2.74 -12.60
C SER A 106 15.17 2.55 -14.12
N ILE A 107 13.98 2.55 -14.72
CA ILE A 107 13.80 2.43 -16.18
C ILE A 107 14.30 3.69 -16.88
N GLU A 108 13.99 4.88 -16.35
CA GLU A 108 14.44 6.16 -16.91
C GLU A 108 15.95 6.26 -16.92
N ASN A 109 16.61 5.96 -15.80
CA ASN A 109 18.07 5.91 -15.71
C ASN A 109 18.70 4.91 -16.71
N MET A 110 18.04 3.77 -16.94
CA MET A 110 18.49 2.80 -17.92
C MET A 110 18.38 3.35 -19.36
N ALA A 111 17.26 4.01 -19.67
CA ALA A 111 17.03 4.62 -20.97
C ALA A 111 18.06 5.72 -21.28
N GLU A 112 18.37 6.58 -20.29
CA GLU A 112 19.40 7.61 -20.43
C GLU A 112 20.79 7.02 -20.70
N ARG A 113 21.17 5.97 -19.96
CA ARG A 113 22.46 5.28 -20.16
C ARG A 113 22.56 4.63 -21.53
N LEU A 114 21.48 4.03 -22.01
CA LEU A 114 21.41 3.46 -23.36
C LEU A 114 21.54 4.55 -24.42
N HIS A 115 20.82 5.66 -24.27
CA HIS A 115 20.89 6.78 -25.19
C HIS A 115 22.31 7.36 -25.27
N LYS A 116 22.93 7.61 -24.11
CA LYS A 116 24.31 8.11 -24.05
C LYS A 116 25.29 7.17 -24.75
N THR A 117 25.18 5.87 -24.48
CA THR A 117 26.05 4.85 -25.09
C THR A 117 25.89 4.81 -26.60
N LEU A 118 24.66 4.91 -27.10
CA LEU A 118 24.38 4.94 -28.54
C LEU A 118 24.97 6.18 -29.20
N THR A 119 24.77 7.37 -28.61
CA THR A 119 25.31 8.63 -29.13
C THR A 119 26.84 8.61 -29.17
N GLU A 120 27.50 8.17 -28.08
CA GLU A 120 28.97 8.03 -28.03
C GLU A 120 29.49 7.04 -29.08
N SER A 121 28.76 5.95 -29.35
CA SER A 121 29.12 4.99 -30.40
C SER A 121 29.03 5.62 -31.79
N VAL A 122 27.93 6.33 -32.08
CA VAL A 122 27.72 7.01 -33.37
C VAL A 122 28.78 8.09 -33.61
N GLU A 123 29.15 8.85 -32.56
CA GLU A 123 30.22 9.86 -32.64
C GLU A 123 31.58 9.23 -32.96
N LYS A 124 31.92 8.10 -32.32
CA LYS A 124 33.16 7.35 -32.61
C LYS A 124 33.19 6.85 -34.05
N ASP A 125 32.11 6.24 -34.53
CA ASP A 125 32.02 5.73 -35.89
C ASP A 125 32.16 6.86 -36.93
N SER A 126 31.51 8.00 -36.68
CA SER A 126 31.62 9.21 -37.51
C SER A 126 33.05 9.76 -37.56
N ALA A 127 33.76 9.77 -36.42
CA ALA A 127 35.15 10.20 -36.35
C ALA A 127 36.08 9.27 -37.15
N ILE A 128 35.91 7.95 -37.05
CA ILE A 128 36.67 6.96 -37.82
C ILE A 128 36.46 7.16 -39.33
N ILE A 129 35.20 7.34 -39.76
CA ILE A 129 34.87 7.58 -41.18
C ILE A 129 35.55 8.85 -41.69
N LYS A 130 35.61 9.93 -40.90
CA LYS A 130 36.32 11.15 -41.29
C LYS A 130 37.82 10.88 -41.48
N MET A 131 38.48 10.20 -40.54
CA MET A 131 39.90 9.88 -40.65
C MET A 131 40.22 9.04 -41.90
N LEU A 132 39.36 8.08 -42.25
CA LEU A 132 39.53 7.25 -43.45
C LEU A 132 39.34 8.02 -44.77
N LYS A 133 38.57 9.12 -44.78
CA LYS A 133 38.35 9.95 -45.97
C LYS A 133 39.43 11.01 -46.21
N THR A 134 40.32 11.23 -45.25
CA THR A 134 41.35 12.28 -45.32
C THR A 134 42.74 11.72 -45.64
N ASN A 135 42.86 10.39 -45.77
CA ASN A 135 44.00 9.68 -46.37
C ASN A 135 43.62 9.18 -47.76
#